data_AF-H6TQN3-F1
#
_entry.id   AF-H6TQN3-F1
#
_cell.length_a   1.000
_cell.length_b   1.000
_cell.length_c   1.000
_cell.angle_alpha   90.00
_cell.angle_beta   90.00
_cell.angle_gamma   90.00
#
_symmetry.space_group_name_H-M   'P 1'
#
loop_
_entity.id
_entity.type
_entity.pdbx_description
1 polymer ?
#
loop_
_entity_poly.entity_id
_entity_poly.type
_entity_poly.pdbx_seq_one_letter_code
_entity_poly.pdbx_strand_id
1 'polypeptide(L)'
;KRIEAIRGQILSKLRMAKEPEAEKEDKGQKVPEALLSLYNSTVELSEEMRMEPVQMQAEDEDYFGKEVHKFIMKEVQNDTKHQLLFNVSEMRQSIPDYRLLSQAELRLRIKNPTMGQEQRLELYHGVGDQARYLGTRFVSKDLADHWLSFDVKQTVKEWMQSSEDEESLELRLYCGCKTNKDQQSGDNFLFTISGLGKPRGDMSTFAGMMVKPYILALSLPSNGNSPASVRRKRATGSNETCDEKTETCCMRKLYIDFRKDLGWKWIHKPKGYFANYCMGSCTYIWNAENKYSQILALYKHHNPGASAHPCCAPAVLDPLPIIYYVGRQHKVEQLSNMVVRSCKCS
;
A
#
# COMPACT_ATOMS: atom_id res chain seq x y z
N LYS A 1 -10.05 27.74 -4.06
CA LYS A 1 -8.57 27.63 -4.08
C LYS A 1 -8.05 26.23 -3.72
N ARG A 2 -8.01 25.78 -2.44
CA ARG A 2 -7.44 24.44 -2.11
C ARG A 2 -8.27 23.26 -2.63
N ILE A 3 -9.61 23.35 -2.57
CA ILE A 3 -10.52 22.33 -3.12
C ILE A 3 -10.31 22.17 -4.65
N GLU A 4 -10.14 23.28 -5.38
CA GLU A 4 -9.86 23.26 -6.82
C GLU A 4 -8.48 22.67 -7.15
N ALA A 5 -7.47 22.92 -6.30
CA ALA A 5 -6.16 22.29 -6.45
C ALA A 5 -6.26 20.77 -6.32
N ILE A 6 -7.04 20.28 -5.36
CA ILE A 6 -7.28 18.84 -5.15
C ILE A 6 -8.08 18.24 -6.31
N ARG A 7 -9.07 18.97 -6.84
CA ARG A 7 -9.79 18.60 -8.06
C ARG A 7 -8.83 18.33 -9.22
N GLY A 8 -7.95 19.30 -9.52
CA GLY A 8 -6.95 19.18 -10.58
C GLY A 8 -5.91 18.08 -10.30
N GLN A 9 -5.49 17.93 -9.05
CA GLN A 9 -4.53 16.89 -8.64
C GLN A 9 -5.08 15.49 -8.89
N ILE A 10 -6.33 15.21 -8.49
CA ILE A 10 -6.94 13.89 -8.68
C ILE A 10 -7.09 13.59 -10.17
N LEU A 11 -7.65 14.51 -10.96
CA LEU A 11 -7.82 14.33 -12.41
C LEU A 11 -6.47 14.11 -13.11
N SER A 12 -5.44 14.87 -12.76
CA SER A 12 -4.08 14.72 -13.29
C SER A 12 -3.47 13.34 -12.95
N LYS A 13 -3.61 12.89 -11.70
CA LYS A 13 -3.11 11.58 -11.26
C LYS A 13 -3.81 10.41 -11.93
N LEU A 14 -5.10 10.57 -12.22
CA LEU A 14 -5.93 9.62 -12.98
C LEU A 14 -5.81 9.77 -14.50
N ARG A 15 -5.00 10.73 -14.98
CA ARG A 15 -4.81 11.04 -16.41
C ARG A 15 -6.12 11.38 -17.13
N MET A 16 -7.02 12.08 -16.45
CA MET A 16 -8.30 12.54 -16.99
C MET A 16 -8.25 14.03 -17.26
N ALA A 17 -8.62 14.44 -18.47
CA ALA A 17 -8.72 15.86 -18.82
C ALA A 17 -9.96 16.53 -18.18
N LYS A 18 -11.03 15.77 -17.99
CA LYS A 18 -12.31 16.20 -17.40
C LYS A 18 -12.92 15.07 -16.58
N GLU A 19 -13.88 15.39 -15.72
CA GLU A 19 -14.64 14.35 -15.02
C GLU A 19 -15.33 13.39 -16.00
N PRO A 20 -15.38 12.07 -15.68
CA PRO A 20 -16.24 11.14 -16.39
C PRO A 20 -17.69 11.61 -16.32
N GLU A 21 -18.42 11.44 -17.42
CA GLU A 21 -19.86 11.70 -17.42
C GLU A 21 -20.54 10.71 -16.48
N ALA A 22 -21.12 11.23 -15.40
CA ALA A 22 -21.97 10.42 -14.53
C ALA A 22 -23.23 10.06 -15.33
N GLU A 23 -23.37 8.80 -15.74
CA GLU A 23 -24.62 8.33 -16.34
C GLU A 23 -25.78 8.70 -15.40
N LYS A 24 -26.81 9.34 -15.95
CA LYS A 24 -27.92 9.95 -15.18
C LYS A 24 -28.83 8.93 -14.48
N GLU A 25 -28.53 7.65 -14.58
CA GLU A 25 -29.24 6.58 -13.89
C GLU A 25 -28.26 5.56 -13.33
N ASP A 26 -27.65 5.87 -12.19
CA ASP A 26 -27.16 4.81 -11.31
C ASP A 26 -27.85 4.90 -9.95
N LYS A 27 -29.15 4.62 -9.97
CA LYS A 27 -29.94 4.33 -8.77
C LYS A 27 -29.56 2.94 -8.27
N GLY A 28 -28.37 2.79 -7.72
CA GLY A 28 -28.03 1.69 -6.83
C GLY A 28 -27.40 0.45 -7.47
N GLN A 29 -26.59 0.55 -8.54
CA GLN A 29 -25.63 -0.53 -8.80
C GLN A 29 -24.72 -0.67 -7.58
N LYS A 30 -24.90 -1.79 -6.89
CA LYS A 30 -24.00 -2.21 -5.83
C LYS A 30 -22.65 -2.49 -6.49
N VAL A 31 -21.59 -1.85 -5.98
CA VAL A 31 -20.23 -2.17 -6.40
C VAL A 31 -20.03 -3.69 -6.22
N PRO A 32 -19.53 -4.40 -7.25
CA PRO A 32 -19.26 -5.82 -7.16
C PRO A 32 -18.41 -6.15 -5.92
N GLU A 33 -18.75 -7.24 -5.23
CA GLU A 33 -18.10 -7.64 -3.97
C GLU A 33 -16.59 -7.85 -4.13
N ALA A 34 -16.16 -8.37 -5.29
CA ALA A 34 -14.73 -8.53 -5.62
C ALA A 34 -13.97 -7.19 -5.61
N LEU A 35 -14.59 -6.10 -6.10
CA LEU A 35 -13.99 -4.77 -6.12
C LEU A 35 -13.98 -4.12 -4.74
N LEU A 36 -15.03 -4.34 -3.95
CA LEU A 36 -15.03 -3.92 -2.54
C LEU A 36 -13.96 -4.66 -1.75
N SER A 37 -13.78 -5.96 -1.99
CA SER A 37 -12.71 -6.77 -1.40
C SER A 37 -11.33 -6.22 -1.78
N LEU A 38 -11.11 -5.90 -3.06
CA LEU A 38 -9.86 -5.29 -3.55
C LEU A 38 -9.60 -3.93 -2.87
N TYR A 39 -10.61 -3.06 -2.80
CA TYR A 39 -10.50 -1.76 -2.15
C TYR A 39 -10.18 -1.87 -0.66
N ASN A 40 -10.91 -2.73 0.07
CA ASN A 40 -10.68 -2.93 1.50
C ASN A 40 -9.26 -3.46 1.76
N SER A 41 -8.81 -4.45 0.99
CA SER A 41 -7.42 -4.95 1.05
C SER A 41 -6.39 -3.84 0.81
N THR A 42 -6.69 -2.87 -0.07
CA THR A 42 -5.82 -1.73 -0.36
C THR A 42 -5.79 -0.72 0.79
N VAL A 43 -6.95 -0.45 1.40
CA VAL A 43 -7.08 0.43 2.57
C VAL A 43 -6.30 -0.16 3.75
N GLU A 44 -6.51 -1.44 4.06
CA GLU A 44 -5.81 -2.15 5.14
C GLU A 44 -4.28 -2.12 4.93
N LEU A 45 -3.78 -2.42 3.73
CA LEU A 45 -2.35 -2.29 3.41
C LEU A 45 -1.84 -0.85 3.61
N SER A 46 -2.61 0.13 3.15
CA SER A 46 -2.22 1.55 3.28
C SER A 46 -2.15 1.98 4.76
N GLU A 47 -3.01 1.43 5.61
CA GLU A 47 -3.03 1.71 7.05
C GLU A 47 -1.87 1.03 7.78
N GLU A 48 -1.54 -0.22 7.44
CA GLU A 48 -0.38 -0.94 7.97
C GLU A 48 0.92 -0.20 7.65
N MET A 49 1.10 0.21 6.39
CA MET A 49 2.28 0.98 5.96
C MET A 49 2.40 2.35 6.64
N ARG A 50 1.29 2.93 7.14
CA ARG A 50 1.35 4.16 7.94
C ARG A 50 1.89 3.92 9.34
N MET A 51 1.67 2.73 9.90
CA MET A 51 2.12 2.38 11.25
C MET A 51 3.58 1.93 11.29
N GLU A 52 4.13 1.43 10.19
CA GLU A 52 5.56 1.13 10.11
C GLU A 52 6.41 2.43 10.15
N PRO A 53 7.51 2.45 10.93
CA PRO A 53 8.41 3.60 10.94
C PRO A 53 9.00 3.81 9.54
N VAL A 54 8.92 5.05 9.05
CA VAL A 54 9.40 5.44 7.71
C VAL A 54 10.85 5.00 7.53
N GLN A 55 11.07 3.86 6.89
CA GLN A 55 12.40 3.49 6.42
C GLN A 55 12.76 4.46 5.30
N MET A 56 13.90 5.14 5.45
CA MET A 56 14.48 6.03 4.45
C MET A 56 14.95 5.23 3.22
N GLN A 57 14.04 4.57 2.52
CA GLN A 57 14.32 4.03 1.19
C GLN A 57 13.70 4.96 0.16
N ALA A 58 14.60 5.54 -0.63
CA ALA A 58 14.29 6.38 -1.76
C ALA A 58 13.75 5.50 -2.90
N GLU A 59 12.48 5.12 -2.83
CA GLU A 59 11.78 4.75 -4.05
C GLU A 59 11.25 6.03 -4.71
N ASP A 60 11.41 6.18 -6.01
CA ASP A 60 10.83 7.29 -6.76
C ASP A 60 9.31 7.33 -6.47
N GLU A 61 8.78 8.46 -5.98
CA GLU A 61 7.32 8.59 -5.85
C GLU A 61 6.76 8.75 -7.25
N ASP A 62 6.09 7.69 -7.71
CA ASP A 62 5.32 7.77 -8.92
C ASP A 62 4.20 8.80 -8.74
N TYR A 63 4.26 9.86 -9.55
CA TYR A 63 3.28 10.95 -9.50
C TYR A 63 1.86 10.43 -9.80
N PHE A 64 1.73 9.43 -10.68
CA PHE A 64 0.45 8.91 -11.12
C PHE A 64 -0.21 7.98 -10.11
N GLY A 65 -1.52 7.81 -10.28
CA GLY A 65 -2.25 6.74 -9.61
C GLY A 65 -1.69 5.37 -10.02
N LYS A 66 -1.65 4.45 -9.06
CA LYS A 66 -1.26 3.06 -9.27
C LYS A 66 -2.52 2.21 -9.40
N GLU A 67 -2.62 1.40 -10.45
CA GLU A 67 -3.69 0.42 -10.62
C GLU A 67 -3.44 -0.75 -9.66
N VAL A 68 -4.49 -1.20 -8.97
CA VAL A 68 -4.39 -2.26 -7.96
C VAL A 68 -4.95 -3.56 -8.49
N HIS A 69 -4.20 -4.65 -8.33
CA HIS A 69 -4.54 -5.99 -8.78
C HIS A 69 -4.49 -6.96 -7.60
N LYS A 70 -5.42 -7.91 -7.53
CA LYS A 70 -5.49 -8.92 -6.46
C LYS A 70 -5.54 -10.30 -7.07
N PHE A 71 -4.47 -11.08 -6.86
CA PHE A 71 -4.33 -12.44 -7.36
C PHE A 71 -4.52 -13.42 -6.22
N ILE A 72 -5.65 -14.12 -6.20
CA ILE A 72 -5.98 -15.08 -5.14
C ILE A 72 -5.32 -16.43 -5.47
N MET A 73 -4.79 -17.12 -4.45
CA MET A 73 -4.18 -18.43 -4.67
C MET A 73 -5.20 -19.46 -5.19
N LYS A 74 -4.70 -20.41 -5.99
CA LYS A 74 -5.44 -21.62 -6.41
C LYS A 74 -5.44 -22.67 -5.30
N GLU A 75 -6.50 -23.47 -5.25
CA GLU A 75 -6.52 -24.66 -4.40
C GLU A 75 -5.64 -25.75 -5.00
N VAL A 76 -4.75 -26.29 -4.18
CA VAL A 76 -3.92 -27.45 -4.54
C VAL A 76 -4.65 -28.70 -4.05
N GLN A 77 -4.91 -29.65 -4.96
CA GLN A 77 -5.59 -30.91 -4.62
C GLN A 77 -4.72 -31.84 -3.75
N ASN A 78 -3.40 -31.67 -3.81
CA ASN A 78 -2.44 -32.42 -3.02
C ASN A 78 -2.25 -31.79 -1.64
N ASP A 79 -2.08 -32.64 -0.62
CA ASP A 79 -2.06 -32.30 0.82
C ASP A 79 -0.77 -31.56 1.27
N THR A 80 -0.16 -30.75 0.40
CA THR A 80 0.95 -29.86 0.76
C THR A 80 0.37 -28.67 1.51
N LYS A 81 0.14 -28.85 2.82
CA LYS A 81 -0.61 -27.96 3.72
C LYS A 81 -0.20 -26.48 3.73
N HIS A 82 0.90 -26.10 3.08
CA HIS A 82 1.44 -24.74 3.09
C HIS A 82 2.06 -24.29 1.75
N GLN A 83 1.64 -24.91 0.64
CA GLN A 83 1.98 -24.47 -0.71
C GLN A 83 0.95 -23.48 -1.24
N LEU A 84 1.41 -22.37 -1.82
CA LEU A 84 0.60 -21.32 -2.42
C LEU A 84 0.82 -21.34 -3.93
N LEU A 85 -0.19 -21.72 -4.71
CA LEU A 85 -0.10 -21.77 -6.17
C LEU A 85 -0.78 -20.55 -6.80
N PHE A 86 -0.12 -19.90 -7.74
CA PHE A 86 -0.63 -18.70 -8.43
C PHE A 86 -0.60 -18.87 -9.95
N ASN A 87 -1.60 -18.27 -10.61
CA ASN A 87 -1.67 -18.21 -12.08
C ASN A 87 -0.88 -17.01 -12.60
N VAL A 88 0.31 -17.26 -13.14
CA VAL A 88 1.18 -16.23 -13.71
C VAL A 88 0.63 -15.71 -15.03
N SER A 89 -0.11 -16.54 -15.77
CA SER A 89 -0.80 -16.13 -16.99
C SER A 89 -1.85 -15.04 -16.72
N GLU A 90 -2.61 -15.14 -15.63
CA GLU A 90 -3.55 -14.09 -15.17
C GLU A 90 -2.82 -12.79 -14.78
N MET A 91 -1.66 -12.91 -14.14
CA MET A 91 -0.82 -11.76 -13.80
C MET A 91 -0.32 -11.03 -15.04
N ARG A 92 0.16 -11.76 -16.05
CA ARG A 92 0.62 -11.21 -17.35
C ARG A 92 -0.52 -10.54 -18.12
N GLN A 93 -1.74 -11.06 -18.02
CA GLN A 93 -2.92 -10.44 -18.64
C GLN A 93 -3.31 -9.12 -17.94
N SER A 94 -3.21 -9.08 -16.62
CA SER A 94 -3.61 -7.91 -15.81
C SER A 94 -2.52 -6.82 -15.82
N ILE A 95 -1.25 -7.21 -15.88
CA ILE A 95 -0.08 -6.33 -15.91
C ILE A 95 0.74 -6.67 -17.17
N PRO A 96 0.50 -5.97 -18.30
CA PRO A 96 1.14 -6.29 -19.58
C PRO A 96 2.66 -6.13 -19.61
N ASP A 97 3.21 -5.23 -18.77
CA ASP A 97 4.64 -4.98 -18.66
C ASP A 97 5.07 -5.07 -17.19
N TYR A 98 5.88 -6.08 -16.88
CA TYR A 98 6.39 -6.34 -15.53
C TYR A 98 7.21 -5.18 -14.96
N ARG A 99 7.77 -4.31 -15.81
CA ARG A 99 8.53 -3.13 -15.38
C ARG A 99 7.65 -2.08 -14.71
N LEU A 100 6.36 -2.08 -15.02
CA LEU A 100 5.37 -1.19 -14.42
C LEU A 100 5.00 -1.62 -13.00
N LEU A 101 5.38 -2.83 -12.57
CA LEU A 101 5.12 -3.31 -11.21
C LEU A 101 5.92 -2.49 -10.20
N SER A 102 5.19 -1.72 -9.40
CA SER A 102 5.75 -0.81 -8.39
C SER A 102 5.84 -1.47 -7.01
N GLN A 103 4.86 -2.31 -6.64
CA GLN A 103 4.79 -3.02 -5.37
C GLN A 103 4.06 -4.35 -5.55
N ALA A 104 4.44 -5.40 -4.81
CA ALA A 104 3.64 -6.61 -4.69
C ALA A 104 3.82 -7.23 -3.30
N GLU A 105 2.71 -7.41 -2.58
CA GLU A 105 2.70 -7.96 -1.23
C GLU A 105 1.90 -9.26 -1.19
N LEU A 106 2.52 -10.35 -0.74
CA LEU A 106 1.79 -11.57 -0.39
C LEU A 106 1.13 -11.36 0.98
N ARG A 107 -0.20 -11.50 1.05
CA ARG A 107 -0.98 -11.28 2.27
C ARG A 107 -1.58 -12.58 2.80
N LEU A 108 -1.26 -12.88 4.06
CA LEU A 108 -1.72 -14.07 4.80
C LEU A 108 -2.52 -13.62 6.02
N ARG A 109 -3.71 -14.19 6.24
CA ARG A 109 -4.51 -13.88 7.44
C ARG A 109 -4.29 -14.93 8.52
N ILE A 110 -3.70 -14.52 9.63
CA ILE A 110 -3.35 -15.41 10.73
C ILE A 110 -4.59 -15.65 11.61
N LYS A 111 -4.81 -16.91 11.99
CA LYS A 111 -5.97 -17.39 12.76
C LYS A 111 -5.51 -18.29 13.90
N ASN A 112 -6.12 -18.14 15.07
CA ASN A 112 -5.94 -19.02 16.22
C ASN A 112 -4.47 -19.27 16.64
N PRO A 113 -3.63 -18.23 16.85
CA PRO A 113 -2.29 -18.43 17.39
C PRO A 113 -2.37 -18.95 18.84
N THR A 114 -1.80 -20.13 19.08
CA THR A 114 -1.82 -20.80 20.40
C THR A 114 -0.47 -20.70 21.14
N MET A 115 0.57 -20.21 20.48
CA MET A 115 1.95 -20.15 20.99
C MET A 115 2.13 -19.20 22.19
N GLY A 116 3.04 -19.55 23.11
CA GLY A 116 3.45 -18.67 24.20
C GLY A 116 4.49 -17.60 23.81
N GLN A 117 5.28 -17.89 22.78
CA GLN A 117 6.33 -17.02 22.22
C GLN A 117 6.13 -16.89 20.71
N GLU A 118 6.86 -15.96 20.07
CA GLU A 118 6.79 -15.77 18.62
C GLU A 118 7.31 -16.99 17.84
N GLN A 119 6.64 -17.32 16.74
CA GLN A 119 7.05 -18.36 15.80
C GLN A 119 7.56 -17.73 14.51
N ARG A 120 8.78 -18.09 14.09
CA ARG A 120 9.41 -17.56 12.88
C ARG A 120 8.93 -18.32 11.65
N LEU A 121 8.23 -17.61 10.77
CA LEU A 121 7.74 -18.07 9.47
C LEU A 121 8.71 -17.64 8.37
N GLU A 122 9.01 -18.54 7.45
CA GLU A 122 9.90 -18.31 6.30
C GLU A 122 9.14 -18.55 5.00
N LEU A 123 9.41 -17.71 4.00
CA LEU A 123 8.81 -17.77 2.68
C LEU A 123 9.86 -18.21 1.65
N TYR A 124 9.50 -19.17 0.81
CA TYR A 124 10.34 -19.69 -0.26
C TYR A 124 9.62 -19.63 -1.61
N HIS A 125 10.39 -19.45 -2.69
CA HIS A 125 9.95 -19.63 -4.07
C HIS A 125 10.26 -21.05 -4.54
N GLY A 126 9.26 -21.74 -5.10
CA GLY A 126 9.33 -23.14 -5.47
C GLY A 126 9.00 -24.08 -4.30
N VAL A 127 9.17 -25.37 -4.52
CA VAL A 127 8.90 -26.42 -3.53
C VAL A 127 10.09 -27.36 -3.38
N GLY A 128 10.29 -27.90 -2.18
CA GLY A 128 11.30 -28.93 -1.90
C GLY A 128 12.72 -28.38 -1.76
N ASP A 129 13.73 -29.22 -1.99
CA ASP A 129 15.12 -28.89 -1.67
C ASP A 129 15.73 -27.81 -2.58
N GLN A 130 15.13 -27.55 -3.73
CA GLN A 130 15.54 -26.49 -4.66
C GLN A 130 14.84 -25.15 -4.40
N ALA A 131 14.02 -25.06 -3.35
CA ALA A 131 13.27 -23.85 -3.05
C ALA A 131 14.20 -22.70 -2.61
N ARG A 132 13.99 -21.50 -3.17
CA ARG A 132 14.81 -20.31 -2.90
C ARG A 132 14.19 -19.47 -1.79
N TYR A 133 14.96 -19.20 -0.74
CA TYR A 133 14.53 -18.32 0.37
C TYR A 133 14.24 -16.90 -0.12
N LEU A 134 13.10 -16.34 0.30
CA LEU A 134 12.70 -14.96 -0.02
C LEU A 134 12.73 -14.05 1.19
N GLY A 135 12.27 -14.51 2.36
CA GLY A 135 12.16 -13.66 3.53
C GLY A 135 11.57 -14.37 4.74
N THR A 136 11.50 -13.64 5.85
CA THR A 136 11.00 -14.17 7.13
C THR A 136 10.14 -13.13 7.86
N ARG A 137 9.18 -13.63 8.63
CA ARG A 137 8.32 -12.84 9.52
C ARG A 137 8.11 -13.58 10.83
N PHE A 138 7.86 -12.83 11.90
CA PHE A 138 7.54 -13.38 13.21
C PHE A 138 6.03 -13.36 13.44
N VAL A 139 5.49 -14.48 13.89
CA VAL A 139 4.07 -14.65 14.20
C VAL A 139 3.90 -14.74 15.71
N SER A 140 3.23 -13.75 16.28
CA SER A 140 2.90 -13.67 17.72
C SER A 140 1.40 -13.86 17.94
N LYS A 141 0.98 -13.92 19.21
CA LYS A 141 -0.45 -13.97 19.58
C LYS A 141 -1.22 -12.72 19.17
N ASP A 142 -0.57 -11.57 19.13
CA ASP A 142 -1.19 -10.28 18.78
C ASP A 142 -1.62 -10.22 17.31
N LEU A 143 -1.04 -11.08 16.46
CA LEU A 143 -1.43 -11.24 15.06
C LEU A 143 -2.71 -12.07 14.87
N ALA A 144 -3.40 -12.48 15.93
CA ALA A 144 -4.71 -13.13 15.82
C ALA A 144 -5.67 -12.27 14.99
N ASP A 145 -6.24 -12.83 13.92
CA ASP A 145 -7.16 -12.18 12.98
C ASP A 145 -6.57 -11.04 12.14
N HIS A 146 -5.27 -10.76 12.26
CA HIS A 146 -4.55 -9.73 11.51
C HIS A 146 -3.84 -10.30 10.27
N TRP A 147 -3.43 -9.38 9.39
CA TRP A 147 -2.66 -9.71 8.20
C TRP A 147 -1.17 -9.77 8.49
N LEU A 148 -0.51 -10.69 7.81
CA LEU A 148 0.94 -10.79 7.70
C LEU A 148 1.32 -10.61 6.22
N SER A 149 2.27 -9.72 5.94
CA SER A 149 2.72 -9.39 4.58
C SER A 149 4.16 -9.79 4.31
N PHE A 150 4.42 -10.24 3.08
CA PHE A 150 5.76 -10.42 2.54
C PHE A 150 5.90 -9.62 1.24
N ASP A 151 6.96 -8.82 1.13
CA ASP A 151 7.31 -8.19 -0.14
C ASP A 151 7.78 -9.27 -1.12
N VAL A 152 7.02 -9.44 -2.20
CA VAL A 152 7.28 -10.40 -3.27
C VAL A 152 7.41 -9.70 -4.63
N LYS A 153 7.64 -8.37 -4.64
CA LYS A 153 7.77 -7.54 -5.86
C LYS A 153 8.77 -8.14 -6.85
N GLN A 154 9.95 -8.50 -6.37
CA GLN A 154 11.00 -9.04 -7.23
C GLN A 154 10.64 -10.44 -7.76
N THR A 155 10.09 -11.29 -6.90
CA THR A 155 9.63 -12.64 -7.28
C THR A 155 8.56 -12.60 -8.36
N VAL A 156 7.56 -11.73 -8.21
CA VAL A 156 6.48 -11.56 -9.20
C VAL A 156 7.02 -11.01 -10.54
N LYS A 157 8.02 -10.11 -10.50
CA LYS A 157 8.72 -9.66 -11.73
C LYS A 157 9.43 -10.79 -12.45
N GLU A 158 10.06 -11.69 -11.70
CA GLU A 158 10.75 -12.86 -12.25
C GLU A 158 9.74 -13.86 -12.84
N TRP A 159 8.61 -14.11 -12.16
CA TRP A 159 7.53 -14.96 -12.67
C TRP A 159 6.97 -14.46 -14.00
N MET A 160 6.71 -13.15 -14.13
CA MET A 160 6.20 -12.59 -15.39
C MET A 160 7.21 -12.66 -16.55
N GLN A 161 8.51 -12.86 -16.28
CA GLN A 161 9.53 -13.11 -17.30
C GLN A 161 9.66 -14.60 -17.65
N SER A 162 9.19 -15.49 -16.76
CA SER A 162 9.18 -16.93 -16.97
C SER A 162 8.17 -17.32 -18.06
N SER A 163 8.42 -18.45 -18.71
CA SER A 163 7.47 -19.10 -19.61
C SER A 163 6.39 -19.88 -18.88
N GLU A 164 6.56 -20.13 -17.58
CA GLU A 164 5.62 -20.90 -16.78
C GLU A 164 4.29 -20.16 -16.57
N ASP A 165 3.19 -20.91 -16.65
CA ASP A 165 1.85 -20.39 -16.41
C ASP A 165 1.45 -20.44 -14.93
N GLU A 166 2.12 -21.30 -14.16
CA GLU A 166 1.86 -21.47 -12.74
C GLU A 166 3.16 -21.49 -11.95
N GLU A 167 3.19 -20.70 -10.88
CA GLU A 167 4.33 -20.59 -9.97
C GLU A 167 3.84 -20.79 -8.54
N SER A 168 4.72 -21.29 -7.68
CA SER A 168 4.37 -21.58 -6.30
C SER A 168 5.32 -21.00 -5.27
N LEU A 169 4.76 -20.67 -4.12
CA LEU A 169 5.48 -20.30 -2.92
C LEU A 169 5.25 -21.36 -1.84
N GLU A 170 6.24 -21.56 -1.00
CA GLU A 170 6.16 -22.50 0.12
C GLU A 170 6.41 -21.74 1.44
N LEU A 171 5.57 -22.00 2.43
CA LEU A 171 5.77 -21.50 3.79
C LEU A 171 6.41 -22.58 4.65
N ARG A 172 7.51 -22.24 5.32
CA ARG A 172 8.22 -23.14 6.22
C ARG A 172 8.40 -22.52 7.59
N LEU A 173 8.50 -23.37 8.60
CA LEU A 173 8.92 -22.93 9.93
C LEU A 173 10.44 -22.96 9.99
N TYR A 174 11.02 -21.94 10.62
CA TYR A 174 12.45 -21.94 10.86
C TYR A 174 12.84 -23.14 11.72
N CYS A 175 13.69 -24.02 11.17
CA CYS A 175 14.35 -25.06 11.94
C CYS A 175 15.75 -24.60 12.34
N GLY A 176 16.02 -24.53 13.64
CA GLY A 176 17.36 -24.23 14.13
C GLY A 176 18.26 -25.46 13.97
N CYS A 177 19.48 -25.29 13.47
CA CYS A 177 20.49 -26.35 13.46
C CYS A 177 20.97 -26.64 14.89
N LYS A 178 20.17 -27.35 15.70
CA LYS A 178 20.67 -27.98 16.93
C LYS A 178 21.20 -29.36 16.56
N THR A 179 22.51 -29.53 16.68
CA THR A 179 23.17 -30.81 16.53
C THR A 179 22.70 -31.76 17.63
N ASN A 180 22.28 -32.95 17.20
CA ASN A 180 21.92 -34.15 17.98
C ASN A 180 20.43 -34.33 18.38
N LYS A 181 19.85 -35.35 17.73
CA LYS A 181 18.87 -36.32 18.27
C LYS A 181 17.44 -35.90 18.61
N ASP A 182 16.96 -34.73 18.20
CA ASP A 182 15.51 -34.40 18.23
C ASP A 182 14.95 -34.11 16.82
N GLN A 183 15.20 -35.01 15.87
CA GLN A 183 14.78 -34.88 14.46
C GLN A 183 13.28 -35.17 14.21
N GLN A 184 12.42 -35.04 15.22
CA GLN A 184 10.97 -35.30 15.09
C GLN A 184 10.07 -34.19 15.64
N SER A 185 10.60 -33.03 16.01
CA SER A 185 9.78 -31.89 16.43
C SER A 185 10.12 -30.66 15.60
N GLY A 186 9.24 -30.24 14.68
CA GLY A 186 9.52 -29.02 13.90
C GLY A 186 8.43 -28.48 13.00
N ASP A 187 7.59 -29.31 12.36
CA ASP A 187 6.60 -28.83 11.38
C ASP A 187 5.18 -28.65 11.94
N ASN A 188 5.06 -28.32 13.23
CA ASN A 188 3.76 -28.01 13.80
C ASN A 188 3.54 -26.48 13.83
N PHE A 189 2.72 -26.00 12.92
CA PHE A 189 2.24 -24.63 12.95
C PHE A 189 1.36 -24.45 14.19
N LEU A 190 1.77 -23.58 15.14
CA LEU A 190 0.96 -23.27 16.33
C LEU A 190 -0.13 -22.23 16.04
N PHE A 191 -0.40 -21.99 14.76
CA PHE A 191 -1.40 -21.07 14.23
C PHE A 191 -1.95 -21.66 12.93
N THR A 192 -3.07 -21.12 12.48
CA THR A 192 -3.69 -21.48 11.19
C THR A 192 -3.68 -20.27 10.28
N ILE A 193 -3.63 -20.49 8.97
CA ILE A 193 -3.75 -19.43 7.98
C ILE A 193 -5.13 -19.59 7.34
N SER A 194 -5.92 -18.51 7.33
CA SER A 194 -7.25 -18.51 6.72
C SER A 194 -7.16 -18.99 5.26
N GLY A 195 -7.99 -19.96 4.89
CA GLY A 195 -8.01 -20.54 3.54
C GLY A 195 -6.90 -21.56 3.23
N LEU A 196 -5.97 -21.83 4.15
CA LEU A 196 -5.01 -22.94 4.07
C LEU A 196 -5.40 -24.04 5.05
N GLY A 197 -6.08 -25.07 4.55
CA GLY A 197 -6.45 -26.24 5.33
C GLY A 197 -7.70 -26.91 4.79
N LYS A 198 -7.82 -28.23 5.01
CA LYS A 198 -9.06 -28.94 4.72
C LYS A 198 -10.11 -28.47 5.73
N PRO A 199 -11.22 -27.86 5.28
CA PRO A 199 -12.32 -27.56 6.18
C PRO A 199 -12.81 -28.88 6.78
N ARG A 200 -13.25 -28.85 8.04
CA ARG A 200 -14.03 -29.96 8.59
C ARG A 200 -15.26 -30.15 7.70
N GLY A 201 -15.75 -31.39 7.56
CA GLY A 201 -16.80 -31.73 6.58
C GLY A 201 -18.09 -30.91 6.73
N ASP A 202 -18.36 -30.41 7.94
CA ASP A 202 -19.45 -29.49 8.31
C ASP A 202 -19.19 -28.02 7.92
N MET A 203 -17.94 -27.64 7.67
CA MET A 203 -17.50 -26.30 7.27
C MET A 203 -17.24 -26.16 5.77
N SER A 204 -17.54 -27.17 4.94
CA SER A 204 -17.29 -27.15 3.49
C SER A 204 -17.98 -25.98 2.78
N THR A 205 -19.21 -25.65 3.18
CA THR A 205 -19.95 -24.48 2.68
C THR A 205 -19.30 -23.15 3.06
N PHE A 206 -18.68 -23.07 4.25
CA PHE A 206 -18.00 -21.88 4.75
C PHE A 206 -16.55 -21.76 4.26
N ALA A 207 -15.94 -22.85 3.82
CA ALA A 207 -14.58 -22.88 3.29
C ALA A 207 -14.44 -21.99 2.05
N GLY A 208 -15.45 -22.00 1.17
CA GLY A 208 -15.52 -21.11 0.01
C GLY A 208 -15.67 -19.62 0.37
N MET A 209 -16.14 -19.31 1.59
CA MET A 209 -16.25 -17.94 2.10
C MET A 209 -15.00 -17.50 2.90
N MET A 210 -14.08 -18.41 3.21
CA MET A 210 -12.85 -18.06 3.91
C MET A 210 -11.94 -17.22 3.02
N VAL A 211 -11.33 -16.20 3.60
CA VAL A 211 -10.38 -15.37 2.88
C VAL A 211 -9.11 -16.18 2.66
N LYS A 212 -8.81 -16.50 1.41
CA LYS A 212 -7.60 -17.21 0.99
C LYS A 212 -6.41 -16.25 0.89
N PRO A 213 -5.17 -16.75 0.99
CA PRO A 213 -3.97 -16.01 0.64
C PRO A 213 -4.06 -15.39 -0.76
N TYR A 214 -3.54 -14.17 -0.90
CA TYR A 214 -3.49 -13.48 -2.18
C TYR A 214 -2.27 -12.57 -2.27
N ILE A 215 -1.87 -12.26 -3.49
CA ILE A 215 -0.88 -11.23 -3.79
C ILE A 215 -1.63 -9.96 -4.18
N LEU A 216 -1.33 -8.86 -3.47
CA LEU A 216 -1.82 -7.53 -3.81
C LEU A 216 -0.70 -6.77 -4.54
N ALA A 217 -0.91 -6.51 -5.83
CA ALA A 217 0.07 -5.90 -6.71
C ALA A 217 -0.39 -4.51 -7.15
N LEU A 218 0.55 -3.55 -7.20
CA LEU A 218 0.30 -2.19 -7.65
C LEU A 218 1.18 -1.88 -8.86
N SER A 219 0.56 -1.55 -9.98
CA SER A 219 1.27 -1.24 -11.24
C SER A 219 1.00 0.17 -11.72
N LEU A 220 1.97 0.73 -12.44
CA LEU A 220 1.77 1.97 -13.18
C LEU A 220 0.96 1.70 -14.46
N PRO A 221 0.07 2.62 -14.88
CA PRO A 221 -0.67 2.45 -16.11
C PRO A 221 0.24 2.62 -17.35
N SER A 222 0.11 1.69 -18.31
CA SER A 222 0.97 1.53 -19.49
C SER A 222 1.12 2.78 -20.38
N ASN A 223 0.08 3.64 -20.45
CA ASN A 223 0.06 4.81 -21.35
C ASN A 223 0.74 6.07 -20.77
N GLY A 224 1.98 5.96 -20.28
CA GLY A 224 2.69 7.10 -19.71
C GLY A 224 4.11 7.22 -20.22
N ASN A 225 4.33 8.13 -21.20
CA ASN A 225 5.63 8.78 -21.32
C ASN A 225 5.95 9.37 -19.94
N SER A 226 7.04 8.91 -19.34
CA SER A 226 7.51 9.34 -18.03
C SER A 226 7.68 10.86 -18.01
N PRO A 227 6.86 11.62 -17.26
CA PRO A 227 7.24 12.98 -16.94
C PRO A 227 8.39 12.91 -15.92
N ALA A 228 9.29 13.88 -16.04
CA ALA A 228 10.53 13.99 -15.32
C ALA A 228 10.41 13.69 -13.81
N SER A 229 11.43 13.00 -13.30
CA SER A 229 11.73 12.80 -11.87
C SER A 229 11.44 14.07 -11.07
N VAL A 230 10.41 14.02 -10.22
CA VAL A 230 10.20 15.05 -9.20
C VAL A 230 11.10 14.71 -8.03
N ARG A 231 12.09 15.58 -7.81
CA ARG A 231 13.09 15.48 -6.74
C ARG A 231 12.42 15.44 -5.35
N ARG A 232 12.49 14.30 -4.65
CA ARG A 232 12.01 14.18 -3.25
C ARG A 232 12.88 14.98 -2.26
N LYS A 233 12.21 15.60 -1.28
CA LYS A 233 12.81 16.25 -0.09
C LYS A 233 12.71 15.31 1.12
N ARG A 234 13.85 14.85 1.66
CA ARG A 234 13.98 14.04 2.89
C ARG A 234 13.21 14.65 4.07
N ALA A 235 12.60 13.84 4.94
CA ALA A 235 11.96 14.32 6.16
C ALA A 235 12.06 13.31 7.31
N THR A 236 12.45 13.83 8.47
CA THR A 236 12.09 13.37 9.82
C THR A 236 10.93 14.27 10.28
N GLY A 237 9.83 13.73 10.80
CA GLY A 237 8.67 14.55 11.17
C GLY A 237 7.85 13.94 12.31
N SER A 238 7.51 14.77 13.30
CA SER A 238 6.61 14.44 14.40
C SER A 238 5.13 14.49 13.94
N ASN A 239 4.32 13.57 14.47
CA ASN A 239 2.89 13.45 14.19
C ASN A 239 2.07 14.37 15.12
N GLU A 240 2.30 15.68 15.10
CA GLU A 240 1.53 16.62 15.93
C GLU A 240 0.48 17.36 15.10
N THR A 241 -0.78 17.20 15.50
CA THR A 241 -1.93 17.96 14.94
C THR A 241 -2.11 19.21 15.78
N CYS A 242 -2.03 20.40 15.17
CA CYS A 242 -2.14 21.64 15.94
C CYS A 242 -3.54 22.25 15.95
N ASP A 243 -3.92 22.78 17.10
CA ASP A 243 -5.15 23.56 17.34
C ASP A 243 -5.16 24.88 16.59
N GLU A 244 -6.34 25.34 16.17
CA GLU A 244 -6.57 26.51 15.28
C GLU A 244 -5.76 27.77 15.65
N LYS A 245 -5.37 27.91 16.92
CA LYS A 245 -4.61 29.06 17.48
C LYS A 245 -3.10 29.06 17.22
N THR A 246 -2.50 28.00 16.68
CA THR A 246 -1.04 27.98 16.43
C THR A 246 -0.65 28.78 15.18
N GLU A 247 0.13 29.86 15.34
CA GLU A 247 0.59 30.69 14.22
C GLU A 247 1.83 30.13 13.50
N THR A 248 2.48 29.12 14.07
CA THR A 248 3.65 28.42 13.51
C THR A 248 3.24 27.37 12.48
N CYS A 249 4.17 27.01 11.58
CA CYS A 249 3.93 26.00 10.54
C CYS A 249 3.45 24.67 11.14
N CYS A 250 2.20 24.31 10.85
CA CYS A 250 1.63 23.06 11.29
C CYS A 250 0.58 22.49 10.34
N MET A 251 0.29 21.20 10.52
CA MET A 251 -0.77 20.49 9.83
C MET A 251 -2.14 20.82 10.45
N ARG A 252 -3.08 21.16 9.58
CA ARG A 252 -4.47 21.50 9.88
C ARG A 252 -5.40 20.46 9.28
N LYS A 253 -6.45 20.10 10.01
CA LYS A 253 -7.45 19.15 9.54
C LYS A 253 -8.33 19.80 8.47
N LEU A 254 -8.52 19.09 7.36
CA LEU A 254 -9.45 19.47 6.31
C LEU A 254 -10.10 18.22 5.76
N TYR A 255 -11.40 18.09 5.99
CA TYR A 255 -12.22 17.06 5.38
C TYR A 255 -12.77 17.56 4.05
N ILE A 256 -12.72 16.71 3.03
CA ILE A 256 -13.28 16.97 1.72
C ILE A 256 -14.28 15.88 1.40
N ASP A 257 -15.53 16.28 1.19
CA ASP A 257 -16.60 15.41 0.71
C ASP A 257 -16.68 15.54 -0.81
N PHE A 258 -16.50 14.41 -1.51
CA PHE A 258 -16.52 14.40 -2.97
C PHE A 258 -17.86 14.88 -3.54
N ARG A 259 -18.98 14.61 -2.86
CA ARG A 259 -20.31 15.01 -3.31
C ARG A 259 -20.60 16.46 -2.97
N LYS A 260 -20.31 16.88 -1.73
CA LYS A 260 -20.67 18.23 -1.25
C LYS A 260 -19.72 19.31 -1.77
N ASP A 261 -18.42 19.05 -1.75
CA ASP A 261 -17.41 20.09 -2.02
C ASP A 261 -16.94 20.08 -3.48
N LEU A 262 -16.96 18.91 -4.14
CA LEU A 262 -16.54 18.74 -5.54
C LEU A 262 -17.69 18.44 -6.50
N GLY A 263 -18.89 18.12 -6.00
CA GLY A 263 -20.04 17.75 -6.84
C GLY A 263 -19.88 16.41 -7.58
N TRP A 264 -18.89 15.60 -7.20
CA TRP A 264 -18.53 14.36 -7.88
C TRP A 264 -19.42 13.19 -7.46
N LYS A 265 -19.93 12.46 -8.45
CA LYS A 265 -20.74 11.24 -8.26
C LYS A 265 -20.06 9.98 -8.81
N TRP A 266 -19.01 10.14 -9.60
CA TRP A 266 -18.29 9.06 -10.28
C TRP A 266 -17.28 8.34 -9.38
N ILE A 267 -16.83 8.98 -8.28
CA ILE A 267 -16.09 8.31 -7.20
C ILE A 267 -17.09 7.67 -6.24
N HIS A 268 -17.04 6.35 -6.10
CA HIS A 268 -17.97 5.61 -5.27
C HIS A 268 -17.48 5.47 -3.82
N LYS A 269 -16.18 5.19 -3.64
CA LYS A 269 -15.51 5.07 -2.34
C LYS A 269 -14.12 5.71 -2.37
N PRO A 270 -13.68 6.38 -1.28
CA PRO A 270 -14.49 6.77 -0.12
C PRO A 270 -15.49 7.89 -0.50
N LYS A 271 -16.41 8.26 0.40
CA LYS A 271 -17.33 9.39 0.16
C LYS A 271 -16.66 10.75 0.37
N GLY A 272 -15.60 10.76 1.16
CA GLY A 272 -14.75 11.89 1.43
C GLY A 272 -13.56 11.42 2.26
N TYR A 273 -12.58 12.30 2.44
CA TYR A 273 -11.36 11.97 3.15
C TYR A 273 -10.76 13.21 3.82
N PHE A 274 -9.90 12.98 4.82
CA PHE A 274 -9.12 14.04 5.44
C PHE A 274 -7.88 14.32 4.59
N ALA A 275 -7.96 15.32 3.71
CA ALA A 275 -6.81 15.75 2.92
C ALA A 275 -5.75 16.41 3.80
N ASN A 276 -6.19 17.13 4.84
CA ASN A 276 -5.37 17.98 5.69
C ASN A 276 -4.56 19.01 4.87
N TYR A 277 -3.95 19.97 5.56
CA TYR A 277 -3.08 20.93 4.88
C TYR A 277 -2.08 21.58 5.81
N CYS A 278 -0.96 22.03 5.23
CA CYS A 278 0.02 22.83 5.94
C CYS A 278 -0.33 24.32 5.89
N MET A 279 -0.26 24.97 7.04
CA MET A 279 -0.43 26.41 7.19
C MET A 279 0.31 26.90 8.44
N GLY A 280 0.84 28.12 8.35
CA GLY A 280 1.52 28.78 9.45
C GLY A 280 2.79 29.48 8.97
N SER A 281 3.33 30.32 9.84
CA SER A 281 4.57 31.04 9.60
C SER A 281 5.78 30.15 9.85
N CYS A 282 6.82 30.33 9.03
CA CYS A 282 8.11 29.69 9.21
C CYS A 282 9.14 30.77 9.55
N THR A 283 9.75 30.67 10.72
CA THR A 283 10.89 31.52 11.10
C THR A 283 12.19 30.91 10.56
N TYR A 284 13.18 31.76 10.32
CA TYR A 284 14.52 31.27 9.98
C TYR A 284 15.16 30.72 11.24
N ILE A 285 15.29 29.40 11.32
CA ILE A 285 15.98 28.77 12.43
C ILE A 285 17.46 28.69 12.06
N TRP A 286 18.31 29.51 12.70
CA TRP A 286 19.76 29.47 12.53
C TRP A 286 20.38 28.11 12.91
N ASN A 287 19.68 27.33 13.74
CA ASN A 287 20.11 26.02 14.25
C ASN A 287 19.47 24.82 13.53
N ALA A 288 18.97 24.99 12.31
CA ALA A 288 18.40 23.87 11.56
C ALA A 288 19.51 22.90 11.09
N GLU A 289 19.32 21.60 11.27
CA GLU A 289 20.21 20.52 10.76
C GLU A 289 20.37 20.53 9.23
N ASN A 290 19.49 21.25 8.53
CA ASN A 290 19.52 21.35 7.08
C ASN A 290 20.45 22.48 6.63
N LYS A 291 21.50 22.15 5.88
CA LYS A 291 22.45 23.13 5.31
C LYS A 291 21.75 24.23 4.49
N TYR A 292 20.63 23.89 3.84
CA TYR A 292 19.86 24.82 3.02
C TYR A 292 19.21 25.95 3.85
N SER A 293 18.66 25.65 5.03
CA SER A 293 18.07 26.66 5.93
C SER A 293 19.11 27.59 6.55
N GLN A 294 20.32 27.09 6.83
CA GLN A 294 21.43 27.92 7.30
C GLN A 294 21.89 28.91 6.23
N ILE A 295 22.05 28.44 4.98
CA ILE A 295 22.40 29.30 3.84
C ILE A 295 21.31 30.35 3.59
N LEU A 296 20.04 29.96 3.66
CA LEU A 296 18.92 30.88 3.45
C LEU A 296 18.85 31.97 4.54
N ALA A 297 19.14 31.62 5.79
CA ALA A 297 19.22 32.57 6.89
C ALA A 297 20.37 33.57 6.70
N LEU A 298 21.55 33.11 6.30
CA LEU A 298 22.70 33.97 5.97
C LEU A 298 22.40 34.89 4.77
N TYR A 299 21.76 34.36 3.73
CA TYR A 299 21.43 35.11 2.53
C TYR A 299 20.48 36.28 2.83
N LYS A 300 19.44 36.06 3.65
CA LYS A 300 18.55 37.13 4.10
C LYS A 300 19.25 38.14 5.02
N HIS A 301 20.15 37.68 5.89
CA HIS A 301 20.91 38.58 6.77
C HIS A 301 21.79 39.54 5.96
N HIS A 302 22.44 39.04 4.90
CA HIS A 302 23.28 39.85 4.02
C HIS A 302 22.50 40.68 3.00
N ASN A 303 21.27 40.29 2.64
CA ASN A 303 20.41 41.03 1.72
C ASN A 303 18.96 41.08 2.22
N PRO A 304 18.59 42.07 3.05
CA PRO A 304 17.24 42.18 3.63
C PRO A 304 16.12 42.38 2.59
N GLY A 305 16.46 42.80 1.37
CA GLY A 305 15.52 42.92 0.23
C GLY A 305 15.31 41.62 -0.54
N ALA A 306 16.01 40.53 -0.20
CA ALA A 306 15.83 39.23 -0.84
C ALA A 306 14.50 38.57 -0.42
N SER A 307 13.69 38.20 -1.40
CA SER A 307 12.35 37.63 -1.22
C SER A 307 12.33 36.13 -0.82
N ALA A 308 13.45 35.57 -0.37
CA ALA A 308 13.57 34.12 -0.18
C ALA A 308 13.11 33.69 1.22
N HIS A 309 11.80 33.47 1.41
CA HIS A 309 11.17 33.06 2.68
C HIS A 309 10.88 31.56 2.75
N PRO A 310 11.13 30.89 3.90
CA PRO A 310 10.79 29.48 4.06
C PRO A 310 9.28 29.30 4.01
N CYS A 311 8.83 28.26 3.29
CA CYS A 311 7.42 27.97 3.12
C CYS A 311 7.02 26.77 3.99
N CYS A 312 5.82 26.85 4.59
CA CYS A 312 5.22 25.72 5.28
C CYS A 312 4.63 24.74 4.26
N ALA A 313 5.30 23.60 4.07
CA ALA A 313 4.97 22.62 3.04
C ALA A 313 4.81 21.21 3.63
N PRO A 314 4.03 20.32 2.99
CA PRO A 314 3.90 18.94 3.43
C PRO A 314 5.25 18.21 3.37
N ALA A 315 5.52 17.42 4.41
CA ALA A 315 6.75 16.66 4.59
C ALA A 315 6.52 15.17 4.33
N VAL A 316 5.50 14.59 4.96
CA VAL A 316 5.05 13.21 4.75
C VAL A 316 3.63 13.24 4.25
N LEU A 317 3.38 12.52 3.15
CA LEU A 317 2.09 12.41 2.51
C LEU A 317 1.73 10.92 2.41
N ASP A 318 0.49 10.60 2.73
CA ASP A 318 -0.04 9.25 2.58
C ASP A 318 -0.85 9.11 1.29
N PRO A 319 -0.89 7.91 0.70
CA PRO A 319 -1.73 7.62 -0.45
C PRO A 319 -3.22 7.54 -0.09
N LEU A 320 -4.09 7.66 -1.09
CA LEU A 320 -5.54 7.50 -1.00
C LEU A 320 -6.03 6.46 -2.02
N PRO A 321 -6.48 5.28 -1.57
CA PRO A 321 -7.19 4.35 -2.45
C PRO A 321 -8.58 4.88 -2.78
N ILE A 322 -9.00 4.72 -4.04
CA ILE A 322 -10.33 5.09 -4.53
C ILE A 322 -10.93 4.01 -5.41
N ILE A 323 -12.26 3.92 -5.42
CA ILE A 323 -13.04 3.16 -6.41
C ILE A 323 -13.85 4.13 -7.24
N TYR A 324 -13.72 4.03 -8.56
CA TYR A 324 -14.42 4.91 -9.48
C TYR A 324 -14.77 4.20 -10.79
N TYR A 325 -15.58 4.87 -11.62
CA TYR A 325 -16.09 4.34 -12.88
C TYR A 325 -15.63 5.20 -14.06
N VAL A 326 -15.25 4.54 -15.16
CA VAL A 326 -15.06 5.17 -16.48
C VAL A 326 -15.97 4.46 -17.47
N GLY A 327 -17.10 5.08 -17.79
CA GLY A 327 -18.18 4.40 -18.53
C GLY A 327 -18.66 3.17 -17.75
N ARG A 328 -18.49 1.97 -18.33
CA ARG A 328 -18.92 0.70 -17.73
C ARG A 328 -17.83 -0.06 -16.97
N GLN A 329 -16.60 0.45 -16.95
CA GLN A 329 -15.49 -0.22 -16.29
C GLN A 329 -15.27 0.34 -14.90
N HIS A 330 -15.24 -0.56 -13.91
CA HIS A 330 -14.86 -0.22 -12.54
C HIS A 330 -13.34 -0.29 -12.41
N LYS A 331 -12.76 0.67 -11.71
CA LYS A 331 -11.33 0.68 -11.40
C LYS A 331 -11.07 0.95 -9.93
N VAL A 332 -10.07 0.27 -9.39
CA VAL A 332 -9.49 0.56 -8.08
C VAL A 332 -8.09 1.08 -8.31
N GLU A 333 -7.84 2.31 -7.87
CA GLU A 333 -6.53 2.95 -7.98
C GLU A 333 -6.12 3.55 -6.65
N GLN A 334 -4.81 3.56 -6.43
CA GLN A 334 -4.19 4.21 -5.28
C GLN A 334 -3.52 5.51 -5.74
N LEU A 335 -4.06 6.65 -5.32
CA LEU A 335 -3.51 7.96 -5.62
C LEU A 335 -2.38 8.27 -4.64
N SER A 336 -1.16 8.48 -5.17
CA SER A 336 -0.02 8.89 -4.36
C SER A 336 -0.20 10.31 -3.80
N ASN A 337 0.35 10.59 -2.62
CA ASN A 337 0.49 11.95 -2.09
C ASN A 337 -0.79 12.78 -1.95
N MET A 338 -1.86 12.17 -1.42
CA MET A 338 -3.18 12.82 -1.32
C MET A 338 -3.52 13.30 0.10
N VAL A 339 -2.95 12.70 1.13
CA VAL A 339 -3.25 13.00 2.55
C VAL A 339 -2.01 13.57 3.23
N VAL A 340 -2.11 14.79 3.77
CA VAL A 340 -1.00 15.40 4.52
C VAL A 340 -0.93 14.79 5.92
N ARG A 341 0.20 14.13 6.22
CA ARG A 341 0.48 13.54 7.53
C ARG A 341 1.32 14.48 8.41
N SER A 342 2.35 15.11 7.85
CA SER A 342 3.19 16.06 8.57
C SER A 342 3.62 17.24 7.70
N CYS A 343 3.97 18.35 8.34
CA CYS A 343 4.40 19.58 7.70
C CYS A 343 5.81 19.96 8.15
N LYS A 344 6.55 20.66 7.29
CA LYS A 344 7.85 21.24 7.63
C LYS A 344 8.04 22.60 6.97
N CYS A 345 8.94 23.39 7.54
CA CYS A 345 9.47 24.59 6.90
C CYS A 345 10.61 24.21 5.95
N SER A 346 10.55 24.66 4.69
CA SER A 346 11.58 24.37 3.68
C SER A 346 11.83 25.50 2.70
#